data_AF-A0A5D0EKY8-F1
#
_entry.id   AF-A0A5D0EKY8-F1
#
_cell.length_a   1.000
_cell.length_b   1.000
_cell.length_c   1.000
_cell.angle_alpha   90.00
_cell.angle_beta   90.00
_cell.angle_gamma   90.00
#
_symmetry.space_group_name_H-M   'P 1'
#
loop_
_entity.id
_entity.type
_entity.pdbx_description
1 polymer ?
#
loop_
_entity_poly.entity_id
_entity_poly.type
_entity_poly.pdbx_seq_one_letter_code
_entity_poly.pdbx_strand_id
1 'polypeptide(L)'
;MADFDKDTYPTSFSLFNPIHAEFGFTIDGAALPHNAKLERYVTPEMDYLTYPIQNERIFINPPFSDPLSFIKRSVELFENHNCLVAMLLPVDISTKWFALVAEKATEIRFIIGGRVKFLNPATGKYTDVCRGNMFAIFNPAHKGMSQVIRNVHINTFKNLEWRQ
;
A
#
# COMPACT_ATOMS: atom_id res chain seq x y z
N MET A 1 -7.62 -26.80 -9.58
CA MET A 1 -7.78 -25.34 -9.48
C MET A 1 -6.39 -24.80 -9.33
N ALA A 2 -5.97 -23.82 -10.14
CA ALA A 2 -4.65 -23.23 -9.95
C ALA A 2 -4.58 -22.64 -8.53
N ASP A 3 -3.50 -22.91 -7.80
CA ASP A 3 -3.30 -22.32 -6.49
C ASP A 3 -3.22 -20.80 -6.63
N PHE A 4 -4.06 -20.09 -5.88
CA PHE A 4 -4.05 -18.63 -5.87
C PHE A 4 -2.76 -18.13 -5.23
N ASP A 5 -2.05 -17.25 -5.93
CA ASP A 5 -0.87 -16.58 -5.40
C ASP A 5 -1.27 -15.54 -4.33
N LYS A 6 -0.91 -15.84 -3.08
CA LYS A 6 -1.21 -15.00 -1.92
C LYS A 6 -0.52 -13.63 -1.97
N ASP A 7 0.51 -13.44 -2.78
CA ASP A 7 1.15 -12.14 -2.94
C ASP A 7 0.36 -11.21 -3.88
N THR A 8 -0.72 -11.70 -4.50
CA THR A 8 -1.55 -10.95 -5.46
C THR A 8 -2.91 -10.50 -4.92
N TYR A 9 -3.10 -10.54 -3.58
CA TYR A 9 -4.33 -10.06 -2.96
C TYR A 9 -4.64 -8.61 -3.35
N PRO A 10 -5.81 -8.32 -3.93
CA PRO A 10 -6.14 -6.97 -4.37
C PRO A 10 -6.61 -6.10 -3.21
N THR A 11 -6.20 -4.83 -3.22
CA THR A 11 -6.83 -3.81 -2.35
C THR A 11 -8.28 -3.59 -2.76
N SER A 12 -9.18 -3.32 -1.82
CA SER A 12 -10.56 -2.98 -2.16
C SER A 12 -10.69 -1.51 -2.62
N PHE A 13 -11.68 -1.20 -3.46
CA PHE A 13 -11.90 0.19 -3.88
C PHE A 13 -12.41 1.05 -2.73
N SER A 14 -13.18 0.48 -1.80
CA SER A 14 -13.62 1.19 -0.58
C SER A 14 -12.45 1.69 0.29
N LEU A 15 -11.32 0.95 0.29
CA LEU A 15 -10.11 1.32 1.03
C LEU A 15 -9.20 2.25 0.21
N PHE A 16 -9.05 1.97 -1.09
CA PHE A 16 -8.20 2.76 -2.00
C PHE A 16 -8.77 4.16 -2.27
N ASN A 17 -10.05 4.28 -2.62
CA ASN A 17 -10.64 5.52 -3.14
C ASN A 17 -10.48 6.73 -2.20
N PRO A 18 -10.69 6.62 -0.86
CA PRO A 18 -10.50 7.76 0.03
C PRO A 18 -9.05 8.25 0.07
N ILE A 19 -8.08 7.34 0.02
CA ILE A 19 -6.66 7.67 0.03
C ILE A 19 -6.25 8.25 -1.34
N HIS A 20 -6.80 7.72 -2.43
CA HIS A 20 -6.60 8.26 -3.78
C HIS A 20 -7.20 9.67 -3.92
N ALA A 21 -8.39 9.92 -3.36
CA ALA A 21 -9.01 11.25 -3.36
C ALA A 21 -8.15 12.29 -2.63
N GLU A 22 -7.39 11.87 -1.61
CA GLU A 22 -6.48 12.74 -0.88
C GLU A 22 -5.18 13.01 -1.65
N PHE A 23 -4.54 11.96 -2.18
CA PHE A 23 -3.18 12.08 -2.72
C PHE A 23 -3.11 12.20 -4.24
N GLY A 24 -4.18 11.88 -4.97
CA GLY A 24 -4.24 11.95 -6.43
C GLY A 24 -3.22 11.03 -7.10
N PHE A 25 -3.20 9.75 -6.74
CA PHE A 25 -2.25 8.78 -7.29
C PHE A 25 -2.31 8.68 -8.81
N THR A 26 -1.15 8.58 -9.44
CA THR A 26 -0.97 8.52 -10.89
C THR A 26 -0.55 7.14 -11.38
N ILE A 27 -0.03 6.27 -10.49
CA ILE A 27 0.40 4.91 -10.81
C ILE A 27 0.15 3.95 -9.64
N ASP A 28 -0.30 2.74 -9.97
CA ASP A 28 -0.38 1.60 -9.05
C ASP A 28 0.92 0.78 -9.16
N GLY A 29 1.78 0.84 -8.14
CA GLY A 29 3.14 0.32 -8.18
C GLY A 29 3.26 -1.20 -8.03
N ALA A 30 2.18 -1.91 -7.72
CA ALA A 30 2.20 -3.36 -7.57
C ALA A 30 0.83 -3.96 -7.94
N ALA A 31 0.60 -4.21 -9.22
CA ALA A 31 -0.67 -4.72 -9.70
C ALA A 31 -0.55 -5.68 -10.88
N LEU A 32 -1.64 -6.40 -11.13
CA LEU A 32 -1.91 -7.17 -12.33
C LEU A 32 -3.01 -6.47 -13.15
N PRO A 33 -3.08 -6.71 -14.47
CA PRO A 33 -4.07 -6.05 -15.32
C PRO A 33 -5.53 -6.16 -14.84
N HIS A 34 -5.88 -7.27 -14.20
CA HIS A 34 -7.24 -7.53 -13.73
C HIS A 34 -7.54 -6.99 -12.32
N ASN A 35 -6.55 -6.48 -11.59
CA ASN A 35 -6.74 -6.04 -10.20
C ASN A 35 -6.23 -4.61 -9.89
N ALA A 36 -5.59 -3.97 -10.87
CA ALA A 36 -5.08 -2.61 -10.78
C ALA A 36 -6.14 -1.58 -10.35
N LYS A 37 -5.70 -0.55 -9.63
CA LYS A 37 -6.54 0.57 -9.17
C LYS A 37 -6.49 1.81 -10.03
N LEU A 38 -5.53 1.84 -10.95
CA LEU A 38 -5.26 2.95 -11.85
C LEU A 38 -4.99 2.42 -13.25
N GLU A 39 -5.19 3.26 -14.26
CA GLU A 39 -4.91 2.90 -15.65
C GLU A 39 -3.42 2.64 -15.89
N ARG A 40 -2.55 3.39 -15.21
CA ARG A 40 -1.11 3.15 -15.18
C ARG A 40 -0.76 2.30 -13.97
N TYR A 41 -0.08 1.18 -14.22
CA TYR A 41 0.34 0.27 -13.18
C TYR A 41 1.64 -0.46 -13.54
N VAL A 42 2.35 -0.98 -12.54
CA VAL A 42 3.58 -1.77 -12.70
C VAL A 42 3.27 -3.23 -12.39
N THR A 43 3.55 -4.11 -13.35
CA THR A 43 3.40 -5.57 -13.21
C THR A 43 4.68 -6.23 -12.70
N PRO A 44 4.63 -7.49 -12.24
CA PRO A 44 5.83 -8.24 -11.87
C PRO A 44 6.89 -8.28 -12.98
N GLU A 45 6.48 -8.35 -14.25
CA GLU A 45 7.40 -8.38 -15.40
C GLU A 45 8.09 -7.04 -15.64
N MET A 46 7.44 -5.94 -15.26
CA MET A 46 8.00 -4.58 -15.33
C MET A 46 8.97 -4.29 -14.17
N ASP A 47 8.86 -5.07 -13.08
CA ASP A 47 9.65 -4.99 -11.84
C ASP A 47 9.69 -3.59 -11.20
N TYR A 48 8.84 -3.37 -10.20
CA TYR A 48 8.81 -2.11 -9.44
C TYR A 48 10.16 -1.70 -8.85
N LEU A 49 11.03 -2.66 -8.51
CA LEU A 49 12.33 -2.37 -7.91
C LEU A 49 13.28 -1.67 -8.88
N THR A 50 13.06 -1.83 -10.19
CA THR A 50 13.92 -1.27 -11.25
C THR A 50 13.17 -0.37 -12.24
N TYR A 51 11.84 -0.41 -12.27
CA TYR A 51 11.01 0.36 -13.19
C TYR A 51 11.30 1.87 -13.07
N PRO A 52 11.50 2.60 -14.19
CA PRO A 52 11.86 4.01 -14.16
C PRO A 52 10.65 4.87 -13.75
N ILE A 53 10.71 5.44 -12.55
CA ILE A 53 9.66 6.29 -11.99
C ILE A 53 10.27 7.60 -11.48
N GLN A 54 9.67 8.74 -11.84
CA GLN A 54 10.11 10.06 -11.38
C GLN A 54 8.96 11.06 -11.39
N ASN A 55 8.86 11.92 -10.37
CA ASN A 55 7.79 12.93 -10.22
C ASN A 55 6.36 12.35 -10.22
N GLU A 56 6.18 11.14 -9.67
CA GLU A 56 4.89 10.44 -9.65
C GLU A 56 4.26 10.36 -8.26
N ARG A 57 2.97 9.99 -8.21
CA ARG A 57 2.20 9.74 -6.98
C ARG A 57 1.77 8.27 -6.98
N ILE A 58 2.38 7.46 -6.15
CA ILE A 58 2.36 6.00 -6.25
C ILE A 58 1.54 5.42 -5.11
N PHE A 59 0.56 4.57 -5.45
CA PHE A 59 -0.07 3.66 -4.49
C PHE A 59 0.57 2.28 -4.59
N ILE A 60 0.78 1.60 -3.47
CA ILE A 60 1.37 0.25 -3.47
C ILE A 60 0.68 -0.62 -2.42
N ASN A 61 0.22 -1.80 -2.84
CA ASN A 61 -0.08 -2.92 -1.96
C ASN A 61 0.89 -4.06 -2.34
N PRO A 62 2.09 -4.10 -1.76
CA PRO A 62 3.16 -4.98 -2.23
C PRO A 62 2.86 -6.45 -1.89
N PRO A 63 3.58 -7.40 -2.49
CA PRO A 63 3.72 -8.76 -1.98
C PRO A 63 4.08 -8.72 -0.49
N PHE A 64 3.26 -9.33 0.38
CA PHE A 64 3.55 -9.36 1.82
C PHE A 64 4.68 -10.33 2.17
N SER A 65 5.12 -11.16 1.23
CA SER A 65 6.35 -11.95 1.33
C SER A 65 7.63 -11.12 1.20
N ASP A 66 7.61 -9.95 0.53
CA ASP A 66 8.77 -9.07 0.37
C ASP A 66 8.48 -7.56 0.56
N PRO A 67 7.98 -7.14 1.74
CA PRO A 67 7.75 -5.73 2.03
C PRO A 67 9.05 -4.92 2.03
N LEU A 68 10.18 -5.51 2.47
CA LEU A 68 11.43 -4.77 2.67
C LEU A 68 11.99 -4.19 1.37
N SER A 69 12.02 -4.97 0.28
CA SER A 69 12.55 -4.48 -1.00
C SER A 69 11.68 -3.36 -1.58
N PHE A 70 10.36 -3.51 -1.53
CA PHE A 70 9.42 -2.48 -1.98
C PHE A 70 9.53 -1.19 -1.15
N ILE A 71 9.72 -1.30 0.17
CA ILE A 71 9.90 -0.13 1.04
C ILE A 71 11.24 0.56 0.72
N LYS A 72 12.34 -0.18 0.54
CA LYS A 72 13.64 0.40 0.14
C LYS A 72 13.53 1.20 -1.16
N ARG A 73 12.89 0.62 -2.17
CA ARG A 73 12.64 1.32 -3.44
C ARG A 73 11.77 2.56 -3.25
N SER A 74 10.71 2.46 -2.45
CA SER A 74 9.81 3.59 -2.18
C SER A 74 10.52 4.74 -1.45
N VAL A 75 11.41 4.43 -0.50
CA VAL A 75 12.27 5.42 0.16
C VAL A 75 13.20 6.09 -0.84
N GLU A 76 13.83 5.32 -1.74
CA GLU A 76 14.73 5.87 -2.76
C GLU A 76 13.99 6.78 -3.76
N LEU A 77 12.79 6.39 -4.22
CA LEU A 77 11.93 7.22 -5.07
C LEU A 77 11.49 8.51 -4.37
N PHE A 78 11.14 8.42 -3.09
CA PHE A 78 10.82 9.59 -2.27
C PHE A 78 12.02 10.52 -2.07
N GLU A 79 13.19 9.98 -1.71
CA GLU A 79 14.36 10.78 -1.37
C GLU A 79 14.98 11.45 -2.60
N ASN A 80 15.00 10.76 -3.74
CA ASN A 80 15.82 11.14 -4.90
C ASN A 80 15.03 11.47 -6.17
N HIS A 81 13.77 11.04 -6.28
CA HIS A 81 12.98 11.15 -7.53
C HIS A 81 11.70 11.97 -7.40
N ASN A 82 11.53 12.67 -6.27
CA ASN A 82 10.38 13.54 -6.00
C ASN A 82 9.03 12.80 -6.14
N CYS A 83 8.99 11.54 -5.71
CA CYS A 83 7.77 10.73 -5.73
C CYS A 83 7.03 10.78 -4.40
N LEU A 84 5.71 10.95 -4.44
CA LEU A 84 4.84 10.65 -3.31
C LEU A 84 4.53 9.16 -3.33
N VAL A 85 4.71 8.45 -2.22
CA VAL A 85 4.40 7.02 -2.14
C VAL A 85 3.52 6.72 -0.94
N ALA A 86 2.41 6.01 -1.15
CA ALA A 86 1.57 5.49 -0.08
C ALA A 86 1.49 3.96 -0.20
N MET A 87 1.89 3.26 0.86
CA MET A 87 1.95 1.81 0.90
C MET A 87 0.95 1.24 1.90
N LEU A 88 0.10 0.29 1.48
CA LEU A 88 -0.70 -0.53 2.39
C LEU A 88 0.15 -1.71 2.87
N LEU A 89 0.49 -1.73 4.16
CA LEU A 89 1.38 -2.74 4.75
C LEU A 89 0.68 -3.49 5.88
N PRO A 90 1.05 -4.76 6.14
CA PRO A 90 0.68 -5.40 7.40
C PRO A 90 1.31 -4.63 8.58
N VAL A 91 0.74 -4.75 9.77
CA VAL A 91 1.37 -4.24 11.00
C VAL A 91 2.22 -5.34 11.60
N ASP A 92 3.55 -5.15 11.56
CA ASP A 92 4.51 -5.97 12.30
C ASP A 92 5.71 -5.12 12.73
N ILE A 93 5.58 -4.53 13.91
CA ILE A 93 6.56 -3.57 14.47
C ILE A 93 7.90 -4.22 14.83
N SER A 94 7.98 -5.55 14.83
CA SER A 94 9.20 -6.28 15.20
C SER A 94 10.20 -6.43 14.04
N THR A 95 9.80 -6.02 12.84
CA THR A 95 10.54 -6.30 11.60
C THR A 95 11.50 -5.18 11.20
N LYS A 96 12.54 -5.55 10.44
CA LYS A 96 13.49 -4.59 9.86
C LYS A 96 12.82 -3.60 8.91
N TRP A 97 11.81 -4.05 8.15
CA TRP A 97 11.12 -3.18 7.21
C TRP A 97 10.23 -2.16 7.95
N PHE A 98 9.65 -2.53 9.09
CA PHE A 98 8.90 -1.57 9.91
C PHE A 98 9.84 -0.52 10.50
N ALA A 99 11.03 -0.92 10.97
CA ALA A 99 12.03 0.03 11.45
C ALA A 99 12.40 1.06 10.36
N LEU A 100 12.55 0.63 9.10
CA LEU A 100 12.80 1.54 7.97
C LEU A 100 11.61 2.48 7.70
N VAL A 101 10.37 1.98 7.78
CA VAL A 101 9.17 2.83 7.69
C VAL A 101 9.15 3.86 8.81
N ALA A 102 9.40 3.46 10.06
CA ALA A 102 9.42 4.34 11.22
C ALA A 102 10.50 5.43 11.08
N GLU A 103 11.65 5.12 10.47
CA GLU A 103 12.73 6.08 10.22
C GLU A 103 12.42 7.05 9.07
N LYS A 104 11.80 6.57 7.98
CA LYS A 104 11.77 7.30 6.70
C LYS A 104 10.40 7.82 6.28
N ALA A 105 9.30 7.21 6.74
CA ALA A 105 7.97 7.67 6.35
C ALA A 105 7.68 9.05 6.95
N THR A 106 7.05 9.91 6.17
CA THR A 106 6.57 11.21 6.65
C THR A 106 5.30 11.08 7.48
N GLU A 107 4.49 10.06 7.22
CA GLU A 107 3.28 9.77 7.97
C GLU A 107 3.00 8.26 8.04
N ILE A 108 2.54 7.80 9.21
CA ILE A 108 2.06 6.43 9.41
C ILE A 108 0.61 6.51 9.89
N ARG A 109 -0.29 5.79 9.21
CA ARG A 109 -1.71 5.70 9.60
C ARG A 109 -2.06 4.27 9.97
N PHE A 110 -2.24 4.00 11.25
CA PHE A 110 -2.73 2.70 11.71
C PHE A 110 -4.24 2.59 11.48
N ILE A 111 -4.68 1.52 10.82
CA ILE A 111 -6.10 1.23 10.67
C ILE A 111 -6.56 0.50 11.93
N ILE A 112 -7.46 1.11 12.70
CA ILE A 112 -7.95 0.60 13.99
C ILE A 112 -9.45 0.25 13.93
N GLY A 113 -9.96 -0.45 14.93
CA GLY A 113 -11.40 -0.76 15.05
C GLY A 113 -11.89 -1.91 14.17
N GLY A 114 -10.98 -2.69 13.59
CA GLY A 114 -11.29 -3.89 12.80
C GLY A 114 -10.12 -4.31 11.92
N ARG A 115 -10.32 -5.36 11.11
CA ARG A 115 -9.34 -5.88 10.16
C ARG A 115 -9.76 -5.54 8.73
N VAL A 116 -8.80 -5.09 7.92
CA VAL A 116 -8.98 -5.04 6.47
C VAL A 116 -9.07 -6.47 5.96
N LYS A 117 -10.07 -6.74 5.12
CA LYS A 117 -10.21 -8.04 4.45
C LYS A 117 -9.87 -7.89 2.98
N PHE A 118 -9.31 -8.94 2.40
CA PHE A 118 -8.92 -8.99 1.00
C PHE A 118 -9.73 -10.05 0.27
N LEU A 119 -10.13 -9.75 -0.96
CA LEU A 119 -10.90 -10.68 -1.79
C LEU A 119 -9.98 -11.83 -2.22
N ASN A 120 -10.30 -13.05 -1.83
CA ASN A 120 -9.62 -14.24 -2.32
C ASN A 120 -10.27 -14.64 -3.66
N PRO A 121 -9.58 -14.54 -4.81
CA PRO A 121 -10.19 -14.80 -6.11
C PRO A 121 -10.48 -16.28 -6.37
N ALA A 122 -9.81 -17.20 -5.66
CA ALA A 122 -10.13 -18.63 -5.76
C ALA A 122 -11.46 -18.98 -5.08
N THR A 123 -11.84 -18.26 -4.02
CA THR A 123 -13.07 -18.55 -3.26
C THR A 123 -14.19 -17.52 -3.48
N GLY A 124 -13.88 -16.35 -4.04
CA GLY A 124 -14.80 -15.21 -4.16
C GLY A 124 -15.17 -14.57 -2.82
N LYS A 125 -14.47 -14.89 -1.73
CA LYS A 125 -14.78 -14.42 -0.37
C LYS A 125 -13.70 -13.49 0.17
N TYR A 126 -14.12 -12.50 0.94
CA TYR A 126 -13.22 -11.65 1.69
C TYR A 126 -12.66 -12.38 2.91
N THR A 127 -11.34 -12.44 3.01
CA THR A 127 -10.63 -13.15 4.09
C THR A 127 -9.65 -12.23 4.82
N ASP A 128 -9.32 -12.62 6.05
CA ASP A 128 -8.20 -12.02 6.76
C ASP A 128 -6.88 -12.54 6.17
N VAL A 129 -5.98 -11.63 5.80
CA VAL A 129 -4.64 -11.97 5.28
C VAL A 129 -3.55 -11.70 6.32
N CYS A 130 -3.67 -10.61 7.06
CA CYS A 130 -2.77 -10.23 8.16
C CYS A 130 -3.56 -9.73 9.37
N ARG A 131 -2.90 -9.60 10.53
CA ARG A 131 -3.57 -9.21 11.80
C ARG A 131 -4.09 -7.78 11.78
N GLY A 132 -3.33 -6.85 11.22
CA GLY A 132 -3.70 -5.45 11.06
C GLY A 132 -2.99 -4.84 9.87
N ASN A 133 -3.43 -3.65 9.47
CA ASN A 133 -2.87 -2.91 8.34
C ASN A 133 -2.59 -1.46 8.72
N MET A 134 -1.62 -0.87 8.05
CA MET A 134 -1.31 0.55 8.14
C MET A 134 -1.00 1.11 6.75
N PHE A 135 -1.16 2.42 6.61
CA PHE A 135 -0.53 3.15 5.51
C PHE A 135 0.80 3.73 5.96
N ALA A 136 1.86 3.45 5.21
CA ALA A 136 3.13 4.16 5.28
C ALA A 136 3.19 5.17 4.13
N ILE A 137 3.35 6.46 4.45
CA ILE A 137 3.27 7.55 3.48
C ILE A 137 4.60 8.31 3.46
N PHE A 138 5.18 8.41 2.28
CA PHE A 138 6.39 9.15 1.97
C PHE A 138 6.00 10.32 1.06
N ASN A 139 5.91 11.53 1.61
CA ASN A 139 5.42 12.69 0.90
C ASN A 139 6.53 13.76 0.76
N PRO A 140 7.04 14.04 -0.45
CA PRO A 140 8.07 15.06 -0.69
C PRO A 140 7.75 16.43 -0.09
N ALA A 141 6.46 16.80 -0.03
CA ALA A 141 6.02 18.07 0.57
C ALA A 141 6.28 18.16 2.08
N HIS A 142 6.48 17.02 2.75
CA HIS A 142 6.76 16.92 4.19
C HIS A 142 8.20 16.47 4.48
N LYS A 143 9.08 16.46 3.47
CA LYS A 143 10.49 16.09 3.66
C LYS A 143 11.17 17.05 4.65
N GLY A 144 11.80 16.50 5.68
CA GLY A 144 12.45 17.26 6.75
C GLY A 144 11.52 17.74 7.87
N MET A 145 10.21 17.47 7.77
CA MET A 145 9.27 17.70 8.87
C MET A 145 9.26 16.51 9.84
N SER A 146 8.77 16.71 11.07
CA SER A 146 8.56 15.62 12.02
C SER A 146 7.52 14.63 11.50
N GLN A 147 7.78 13.34 11.66
CA GLN A 147 6.85 12.28 11.29
C GLN A 147 5.54 12.42 12.06
N VAL A 148 4.42 12.23 11.36
CA VAL A 148 3.08 12.21 11.95
C VAL A 148 2.58 10.77 12.06
N ILE A 149 2.05 10.40 13.22
CA ILE A 149 1.37 9.12 13.42
C ILE A 149 -0.11 9.38 13.67
N ARG A 150 -1.00 8.68 12.95
CA ARG A 150 -2.45 8.78 13.11
C ARG A 150 -3.08 7.41 13.31
N ASN A 151 -4.19 7.41 14.04
CA ASN A 151 -5.11 6.29 14.09
C ASN A 151 -6.32 6.61 13.20
N VAL A 152 -6.58 5.77 12.20
CA VAL A 152 -7.73 5.88 11.31
C VAL A 152 -8.69 4.75 11.65
N HIS A 153 -9.88 5.09 12.13
CA HIS A 153 -10.89 4.08 12.41
C HIS A 153 -11.38 3.46 11.10
N ILE A 154 -11.51 2.14 11.04
CA ILE A 154 -11.94 1.41 9.84
C ILE A 154 -13.32 1.86 9.33
N ASN A 155 -14.17 2.39 10.22
CA ASN A 155 -15.49 2.93 9.87
C ASN A 155 -15.43 4.25 9.07
N THR A 156 -14.26 4.89 8.98
CA THR A 156 -14.05 6.05 8.09
C THR A 156 -14.12 5.63 6.63
N PHE A 157 -13.74 4.39 6.31
CA PHE A 157 -13.92 3.81 4.98
C PHE A 157 -15.38 3.39 4.81
N LYS A 158 -16.10 4.07 3.92
CA LYS A 158 -17.52 3.80 3.66
C LYS A 158 -17.67 2.63 2.70
N ASN A 159 -18.80 1.91 2.80
CA ASN A 159 -19.19 0.85 1.86
C ASN A 159 -18.14 -0.26 1.70
N LEU A 160 -17.49 -0.66 2.80
CA LEU A 160 -16.55 -1.78 2.81
C LEU A 160 -17.22 -3.03 2.23
N GLU A 161 -16.67 -3.56 1.14
CA GLU A 161 -17.26 -4.63 0.33
C GLU A 161 -17.44 -5.93 1.13
N TRP A 162 -16.67 -6.11 2.21
CA TRP A 162 -16.76 -7.28 3.09
C TRP A 162 -17.72 -7.13 4.28
N ARG A 163 -18.42 -6.00 4.39
CA ARG A 163 -19.44 -5.75 5.43
C ARG A 163 -20.86 -5.72 4.88
N GLN A 164 -21.01 -5.99 3.59
CA GLN A 164 -22.32 -6.11 2.93
C GLN A 164 -22.98 -7.44 3.27
#